data_AF-A0AAU0MH49-F1
#
_entry.id   AF-A0AAU0MH49-F1
#
_cell.length_a   1.000
_cell.length_b   1.000
_cell.length_c   1.000
_cell.angle_alpha   90.00
_cell.angle_beta   90.00
_cell.angle_gamma   90.00
#
_symmetry.space_group_name_H-M   'P 1'
#
loop_
_entity.id
_entity.type
_entity.pdbx_description
1 polymer ?
#
loop_
_entity_poly.entity_id
_entity_poly.type
_entity_poly.pdbx_seq_one_letter_code
_entity_poly.pdbx_strand_id
1 'polypeptide(L)'
;MRVIATGVGEFGIYAGGRPSTVQVLSDMLLLSRAARQALVDGEHFEWMPAGQVDVRPIASHKRTGKVDLRPSTAREVALGNTIAFVALQSGDRVTDLLRGRVSVHTALDHYSPPLRDHVSRALGRMRRPTATLQAVTMSVVDPAARAAKLPAVLWPEWTSRLAPRRLDAEIAGGALAAAVVFVGTRLTHGSAIKLLDPAAQGRQVSHVMRSLGRNAPEADTIRAIARLVAFLDETSTPIDFARRRVIDYSGILPRDEWREICRMANVLPGGDRRWQTARAHLYALLSGNRVARAPFAQEAGFPSFAEVRSFRDGLPEVVSRELNDSATAFLKARHIDEPVEWMPDLDLAGVIVDVAASGGGEWPEARPARAAVKPTRAVAAYSAGQSVREIAFEHGVARQTVSRVLEEVGVEIRIGRRRADIDVEWLRRRYIDERRTIPEIAAEVGVTMTTINRHLEAAGIPRRVRGSASRATAIRVDPRAGDSPLLRRILVGQDATQRADRFLVVARHGTMTAAATELGVTLSILANQMRRIGVDAGGPLIHRAFRGQPLALTALGADVHRELSRAFEFSEAEGRARRAEESQ
;
A
#
# COMPACT_ATOMS: atom_id res chain seq x y z
N MET A 1 -29.39 48.54 7.96
CA MET A 1 -30.26 47.59 7.24
C MET A 1 -31.37 47.14 8.18
N ARG A 2 -32.62 47.52 7.92
CA ARG A 2 -33.79 46.94 8.60
C ARG A 2 -33.94 45.52 8.05
N VAL A 3 -33.81 44.48 8.87
CA VAL A 3 -34.06 43.09 8.46
C VAL A 3 -35.57 42.93 8.32
N ILE A 4 -36.05 42.69 7.10
CA ILE A 4 -37.50 42.60 6.77
C ILE A 4 -37.95 41.14 6.56
N ALA A 5 -37.05 40.16 6.73
CA ALA A 5 -37.40 38.74 6.61
C ALA A 5 -36.49 37.87 7.49
N THR A 6 -37.12 37.03 8.31
CA THR A 6 -36.51 35.93 9.05
C THR A 6 -36.93 34.61 8.39
N GLY A 7 -35.99 33.80 7.92
CA GLY A 7 -36.28 32.54 7.25
C GLY A 7 -35.03 31.78 6.81
N VAL A 8 -35.24 30.55 6.33
CA VAL A 8 -34.21 29.65 5.80
C VAL A 8 -34.61 29.14 4.42
N GLY A 9 -33.63 28.85 3.57
CA GLY A 9 -33.88 28.24 2.25
C GLY A 9 -34.02 26.72 2.33
N GLU A 10 -35.14 26.16 1.87
CA GLU A 10 -35.41 24.71 1.91
C GLU A 10 -35.66 24.09 0.51
N PHE A 11 -35.24 24.76 -0.55
CA PHE A 11 -35.50 24.35 -1.94
C PHE A 11 -34.20 24.12 -2.73
N GLY A 12 -34.25 23.31 -3.78
CA GLY A 12 -33.13 23.08 -4.69
C GLY A 12 -31.85 22.68 -3.95
N ILE A 13 -30.73 23.34 -4.26
CA ILE A 13 -29.44 23.12 -3.60
C ILE A 13 -29.45 23.40 -2.08
N TYR A 14 -30.49 24.05 -1.54
CA TYR A 14 -30.56 24.44 -0.13
C TYR A 14 -31.27 23.43 0.77
N ALA A 15 -31.94 22.42 0.22
CA ALA A 15 -32.79 21.47 0.96
C ALA A 15 -32.09 20.82 2.18
N GLY A 16 -30.79 20.53 2.08
CA GLY A 16 -30.00 19.95 3.17
C GLY A 16 -29.22 20.95 4.05
N GLY A 17 -29.00 22.19 3.58
CA GLY A 17 -28.10 23.15 4.23
C GLY A 17 -28.77 24.30 4.98
N ARG A 18 -30.06 24.57 4.70
CA ARG A 18 -30.91 25.58 5.35
C ARG A 18 -30.22 26.93 5.64
N PRO A 19 -29.58 27.58 4.64
CA PRO A 19 -28.93 28.87 4.86
C PRO A 19 -29.96 29.97 5.13
N SER A 20 -29.51 31.03 5.80
CA SER A 20 -30.36 32.19 6.10
C SER A 20 -30.85 32.90 4.84
N THR A 21 -31.99 33.58 4.91
CA THR A 21 -32.52 34.41 3.80
C THR A 21 -31.49 35.39 3.24
N VAL A 22 -30.65 36.00 4.10
CA VAL A 22 -29.60 36.93 3.65
C VAL A 22 -28.56 36.24 2.76
N GLN A 23 -28.17 35.01 3.10
CA GLN A 23 -27.25 34.21 2.28
C GLN A 23 -27.89 33.78 0.96
N VAL A 24 -29.16 33.34 0.98
CA VAL A 24 -29.90 32.99 -0.24
C VAL A 24 -30.01 34.18 -1.20
N LEU A 25 -30.26 35.39 -0.68
CA LEU A 25 -30.28 36.61 -1.50
C LEU A 25 -28.90 36.94 -2.08
N SER A 26 -27.84 36.78 -1.29
CA SER A 26 -26.45 37.00 -1.75
C SER A 26 -26.07 36.02 -2.85
N ASP A 27 -26.47 34.76 -2.71
CA ASP A 27 -26.31 33.71 -3.70
C ASP A 27 -27.07 34.03 -4.99
N MET A 28 -28.33 34.48 -4.88
CA MET A 28 -29.14 34.87 -6.04
C MET A 28 -28.54 36.04 -6.80
N LEU A 29 -27.91 37.01 -6.14
CA LEU A 29 -27.21 38.11 -6.83
C LEU A 29 -26.06 37.59 -7.70
N LEU A 30 -25.28 36.61 -7.22
CA LEU A 30 -24.20 36.01 -8.01
C LEU A 30 -24.76 35.27 -9.22
N LEU A 31 -25.77 34.41 -9.01
CA LEU A 31 -26.35 33.58 -10.07
C LEU A 31 -27.09 34.42 -11.10
N SER A 32 -27.82 35.45 -10.67
CA SER A 32 -28.51 36.41 -11.54
C SER A 32 -27.52 37.19 -12.42
N ARG A 33 -26.36 37.57 -11.87
CA ARG A 33 -25.27 38.17 -12.66
C ARG A 33 -24.71 37.18 -13.68
N ALA A 34 -24.44 35.94 -13.28
CA ALA A 34 -23.92 34.91 -14.18
C ALA A 34 -24.91 34.59 -15.30
N ALA A 35 -26.21 34.54 -15.01
CA ALA A 35 -27.28 34.37 -15.99
C ALA A 35 -27.34 35.51 -17.01
N ARG A 36 -27.30 36.77 -16.56
CA ARG A 36 -27.26 37.92 -17.48
C ARG A 36 -26.00 37.90 -18.35
N GLN A 37 -24.86 37.50 -17.78
CA GLN A 37 -23.63 37.35 -18.55
C GLN A 37 -23.76 36.26 -19.62
N ALA A 38 -24.30 35.09 -19.27
CA ALA A 38 -24.53 34.00 -20.23
C ALA A 38 -25.43 34.44 -21.41
N LEU A 39 -26.50 35.19 -21.12
CA LEU A 39 -27.37 35.75 -22.16
C LEU A 39 -26.63 36.72 -23.09
N VAL A 40 -25.78 37.60 -22.54
CA VAL A 40 -24.97 38.54 -23.34
C VAL A 40 -23.91 37.81 -24.17
N ASP A 41 -23.36 36.73 -23.64
CA ASP A 41 -22.37 35.88 -24.33
C ASP A 41 -23.03 34.98 -25.41
N GLY A 42 -24.36 34.98 -25.52
CA GLY A 42 -25.13 34.16 -26.47
C GLY A 42 -25.24 32.69 -26.08
N GLU A 43 -24.95 32.35 -24.83
CA GLU A 43 -25.02 30.98 -24.33
C GLU A 43 -26.44 30.62 -23.88
N HIS A 44 -26.93 29.48 -24.37
CA HIS A 44 -28.23 28.95 -24.02
C HIS A 44 -28.10 27.49 -23.56
N PHE A 45 -28.43 27.22 -22.30
CA PHE A 45 -28.43 25.85 -21.76
C PHE A 45 -29.77 25.17 -22.01
N GLU A 46 -29.78 23.84 -22.16
CA GLU A 46 -31.02 23.06 -22.38
C GLU A 46 -32.06 23.25 -21.28
N TRP A 47 -31.61 23.53 -20.04
CA TRP A 47 -32.47 23.74 -18.89
C TRP A 47 -32.96 25.18 -18.74
N MET A 48 -32.50 26.13 -19.56
CA MET A 48 -32.99 27.50 -19.53
C MET A 48 -34.46 27.56 -20.00
N PRO A 49 -35.28 28.46 -19.43
CA PRO A 49 -36.67 28.63 -19.87
C PRO A 49 -36.77 28.89 -21.37
N ALA A 50 -37.64 28.15 -22.06
CA ALA A 50 -37.84 28.31 -23.50
C ALA A 50 -38.53 29.64 -23.83
N GLY A 51 -37.95 30.42 -24.74
CA GLY A 51 -38.52 31.67 -25.24
C GLY A 51 -37.47 32.57 -25.88
N GLN A 52 -37.88 33.44 -26.82
CA GLN A 52 -36.99 34.44 -27.40
C GLN A 52 -36.68 35.50 -26.33
N VAL A 53 -35.51 35.40 -25.70
CA VAL A 53 -35.08 36.37 -24.68
C VAL A 53 -34.47 37.58 -25.38
N ASP A 54 -35.15 38.71 -25.31
CA ASP A 54 -34.59 39.98 -25.76
C ASP A 54 -33.48 40.43 -24.79
N VAL A 55 -32.22 40.31 -25.25
CA VAL A 55 -31.01 40.64 -24.46
C VAL A 55 -30.61 42.11 -24.53
N ARG A 56 -31.22 42.91 -25.43
CA ARG A 56 -30.97 44.35 -25.57
C ARG A 56 -31.11 45.16 -24.28
N PRO A 57 -31.99 44.79 -23.31
CA PRO A 57 -32.10 45.48 -22.03
C PRO A 57 -30.95 45.24 -21.06
N ILE A 58 -30.05 44.27 -21.32
CA ILE A 58 -28.96 43.95 -20.38
C ILE A 58 -27.81 44.93 -20.55
N ALA A 59 -27.58 45.76 -19.54
CA ALA A 59 -26.45 46.69 -19.52
C ALA A 59 -25.13 45.92 -19.43
N SER A 60 -24.28 46.09 -20.43
CA SER A 60 -22.94 45.51 -20.49
C SER A 60 -21.90 46.51 -20.99
N HIS A 61 -20.68 46.35 -20.49
CA HIS A 61 -19.59 47.25 -20.78
C HIS A 61 -19.06 47.03 -22.21
N LYS A 62 -19.16 48.07 -23.06
CA LYS A 62 -18.85 48.01 -24.52
C LYS A 62 -17.49 47.39 -24.86
N ARG A 63 -16.46 47.58 -24.03
CA ARG A 63 -15.10 47.07 -24.29
C ARG A 63 -14.88 45.63 -23.80
N THR A 64 -15.62 45.18 -22.80
CA THR A 64 -15.32 43.92 -22.09
C THR A 64 -16.44 42.90 -22.15
N GLY A 65 -17.62 43.27 -22.66
CA GLY A 65 -18.82 42.41 -22.68
C GLY A 65 -19.40 42.09 -21.31
N LYS A 66 -18.76 42.58 -20.23
CA LYS A 66 -19.16 42.27 -18.85
C LYS A 66 -20.42 43.03 -18.46
N VAL A 67 -21.39 42.29 -17.91
CA VAL A 67 -22.63 42.87 -17.37
C VAL A 67 -22.37 43.64 -16.06
N ASP A 68 -23.17 44.67 -15.82
CA ASP A 68 -23.07 45.46 -14.59
C ASP A 68 -23.36 44.62 -13.35
N LEU A 69 -22.62 44.89 -12.27
CA LEU A 69 -22.77 44.17 -10.99
C LEU A 69 -24.19 44.31 -10.41
N ARG A 70 -24.81 45.48 -10.61
CA ARG A 70 -26.17 45.77 -10.18
C ARG A 70 -27.02 46.06 -11.41
N PRO A 71 -28.09 45.29 -11.66
CA PRO A 71 -29.01 45.58 -12.75
C PRO A 71 -29.70 46.93 -12.52
N SER A 72 -29.89 47.68 -13.60
CA SER A 72 -30.45 49.04 -13.55
C SER A 72 -31.97 49.08 -13.74
N THR A 73 -32.54 48.00 -14.30
CA THR A 73 -33.96 47.89 -14.62
C THR A 73 -34.60 46.65 -13.98
N ALA A 74 -35.91 46.73 -13.72
CA ALA A 74 -36.68 45.59 -13.23
C ALA A 74 -36.67 44.41 -14.21
N ARG A 75 -36.60 44.70 -15.52
CA ARG A 75 -36.52 43.68 -16.57
C ARG A 75 -35.23 42.89 -16.52
N GLU A 76 -34.08 43.55 -16.32
CA GLU A 76 -32.80 42.87 -16.11
C GLU A 76 -32.80 41.98 -14.86
N VAL A 77 -33.37 42.48 -13.75
CA VAL A 77 -33.52 41.72 -12.50
C VAL A 77 -34.35 40.45 -12.76
N ALA A 78 -35.50 40.59 -13.41
CA ALA A 78 -36.40 39.47 -13.70
C ALA A 78 -35.73 38.41 -14.58
N LEU A 79 -35.03 38.82 -15.64
CA LEU A 79 -34.32 37.91 -16.55
C LEU A 79 -33.25 37.10 -15.80
N GLY A 80 -32.38 37.78 -15.07
CA GLY A 80 -31.32 37.12 -14.31
C GLY A 80 -31.86 36.20 -13.23
N ASN A 81 -32.86 36.67 -12.46
CA ASN A 81 -33.42 35.89 -11.36
C ASN A 81 -34.22 34.68 -11.84
N THR A 82 -34.91 34.75 -12.97
CA THR A 82 -35.66 33.61 -13.52
C THR A 82 -34.72 32.46 -13.84
N ILE A 83 -33.63 32.73 -14.57
CA ILE A 83 -32.63 31.72 -14.92
C ILE A 83 -31.90 31.21 -13.67
N ALA A 84 -31.52 32.13 -12.76
CA ALA A 84 -30.88 31.77 -11.51
C ALA A 84 -31.75 30.84 -10.65
N PHE A 85 -33.06 31.08 -10.59
CA PHE A 85 -34.01 30.25 -9.84
C PHE A 85 -34.12 28.83 -10.42
N VAL A 86 -34.13 28.70 -11.76
CA VAL A 86 -34.13 27.39 -12.43
C VAL A 86 -32.79 26.66 -12.23
N ALA A 87 -31.68 27.40 -12.23
CA ALA A 87 -30.36 26.85 -11.94
C ALA A 87 -30.31 26.29 -10.51
N LEU A 88 -30.85 27.01 -9.51
CA LEU A 88 -30.87 26.58 -8.12
C LEU A 88 -31.59 25.24 -7.87
N GLN A 89 -32.42 24.77 -8.80
CA GLN A 89 -33.11 23.48 -8.68
C GLN A 89 -32.16 22.28 -8.80
N SER A 90 -30.96 22.45 -9.39
CA SER A 90 -29.97 21.36 -9.50
C SER A 90 -28.54 21.89 -9.42
N GLY A 91 -27.70 21.18 -8.67
CA GLY A 91 -26.30 21.51 -8.50
C GLY A 91 -25.47 21.54 -9.79
N ASP A 92 -25.82 20.70 -10.76
CA ASP A 92 -25.12 20.67 -12.06
C ASP A 92 -25.40 21.94 -12.85
N ARG A 93 -26.65 22.41 -12.84
CA ARG A 93 -27.07 23.65 -13.50
C ARG A 93 -26.38 24.88 -12.90
N VAL A 94 -26.28 24.93 -11.57
CA VAL A 94 -25.51 25.97 -10.87
C VAL A 94 -24.05 25.94 -11.31
N THR A 95 -23.46 24.76 -11.41
CA THR A 95 -22.05 24.59 -11.77
C THR A 95 -21.79 25.04 -13.22
N ASP A 96 -22.66 24.63 -14.15
CA ASP A 96 -22.56 25.01 -15.56
C ASP A 96 -22.76 26.52 -15.77
N LEU A 97 -23.74 27.11 -15.07
CA LEU A 97 -23.99 28.55 -15.13
C LEU A 97 -22.78 29.36 -14.66
N LEU A 98 -22.10 28.92 -13.60
CA LEU A 98 -20.97 29.62 -13.01
C LEU A 98 -19.63 29.38 -13.72
N ARG A 99 -19.51 28.30 -14.51
CA ARG A 99 -18.28 27.92 -15.20
C ARG A 99 -17.83 29.04 -16.13
N GLY A 100 -16.58 29.49 -15.97
CA GLY A 100 -16.01 30.61 -16.75
C GLY A 100 -16.52 32.01 -16.37
N ARG A 101 -17.52 32.14 -15.48
CA ARG A 101 -18.18 33.42 -15.12
C ARG A 101 -17.91 33.93 -13.72
N VAL A 102 -17.16 33.15 -12.95
CA VAL A 102 -16.72 33.49 -11.59
C VAL A 102 -15.21 33.72 -11.60
N SER A 103 -14.76 34.77 -10.92
CA SER A 103 -13.33 35.05 -10.79
C SER A 103 -12.66 34.00 -9.92
N VAL A 104 -11.45 33.60 -10.30
CA VAL A 104 -10.54 32.75 -9.52
C VAL A 104 -10.25 33.37 -8.13
N HIS A 105 -10.40 34.68 -7.96
CA HIS A 105 -10.19 35.39 -6.69
C HIS A 105 -11.49 35.71 -5.93
N THR A 106 -12.61 35.09 -6.29
CA THR A 106 -13.89 35.34 -5.63
C THR A 106 -13.83 34.92 -4.16
N ALA A 107 -14.04 35.87 -3.24
CA ALA A 107 -14.17 35.60 -1.81
C ALA A 107 -15.45 34.78 -1.55
N LEU A 108 -15.30 33.59 -0.99
CA LEU A 108 -16.41 32.64 -0.81
C LEU A 108 -17.22 32.87 0.48
N ASP A 109 -16.68 33.64 1.42
CA ASP A 109 -17.20 33.74 2.79
C ASP A 109 -18.59 34.39 2.90
N HIS A 110 -19.03 35.09 1.86
CA HIS A 110 -20.32 35.77 1.80
C HIS A 110 -21.45 34.91 1.20
N TYR A 111 -21.13 33.76 0.60
CA TYR A 111 -22.11 32.84 0.00
C TYR A 111 -22.51 31.74 0.97
N SER A 112 -23.66 31.11 0.73
CA SER A 112 -24.09 29.95 1.50
C SER A 112 -23.14 28.74 1.32
N PRO A 113 -23.00 27.85 2.31
CA PRO A 113 -22.18 26.65 2.15
C PRO A 113 -22.55 25.80 0.91
N PRO A 114 -23.83 25.55 0.59
CA PRO A 114 -24.21 24.83 -0.63
C PRO A 114 -23.69 25.50 -1.91
N LEU A 115 -23.81 26.84 -2.04
CA LEU A 115 -23.35 27.53 -3.25
C LEU A 115 -21.82 27.53 -3.36
N ARG A 116 -21.09 27.64 -2.25
CA ARG A 116 -19.61 27.59 -2.26
C ARG A 116 -19.08 26.32 -2.91
N ASP A 117 -19.74 25.18 -2.70
CA ASP A 117 -19.34 23.91 -3.28
C ASP A 117 -19.49 23.93 -4.80
N HIS A 118 -20.60 24.47 -5.31
CA HIS A 118 -20.82 24.61 -6.76
C HIS A 118 -19.88 25.64 -7.40
N VAL A 119 -19.59 26.76 -6.72
CA VAL A 119 -18.58 27.73 -7.17
C VAL A 119 -17.19 27.07 -7.24
N SER A 120 -16.83 26.24 -6.26
CA SER A 120 -15.57 25.52 -6.24
C SER A 120 -15.47 24.53 -7.41
N ARG A 121 -16.52 23.74 -7.67
CA ARG A 121 -16.60 22.84 -8.84
C ARG A 121 -16.50 23.61 -10.15
N ALA A 122 -17.20 24.74 -10.28
CA ALA A 122 -17.17 25.59 -11.47
C ALA A 122 -15.77 26.18 -11.75
N LEU A 123 -14.99 26.44 -10.70
CA LEU A 123 -13.59 26.89 -10.78
C LEU A 123 -12.59 25.74 -10.97
N GLY A 124 -13.05 24.49 -11.12
CA GLY A 124 -12.19 23.30 -11.19
C GLY A 124 -11.43 23.03 -9.88
N ARG A 125 -11.84 23.65 -8.77
CA ARG A 125 -11.24 23.49 -7.45
C ARG A 125 -12.01 22.40 -6.73
N MET A 126 -11.46 21.19 -6.64
CA MET A 126 -12.00 20.21 -5.68
C MET A 126 -11.70 20.71 -4.26
N ARG A 127 -12.73 20.92 -3.46
CA ARG A 127 -12.57 21.23 -2.04
C ARG A 127 -11.84 20.04 -1.40
N ARG A 128 -10.87 20.31 -0.53
CA ARG A 128 -10.20 19.22 0.19
C ARG A 128 -11.25 18.52 1.06
N PRO A 129 -11.36 17.18 1.08
CA PRO A 129 -12.34 16.46 1.89
C PRO A 129 -12.36 16.87 3.37
N THR A 130 -11.21 17.27 3.90
CA THR A 130 -11.07 17.88 5.23
C THR A 130 -11.93 19.13 5.42
N ALA A 131 -12.00 20.03 4.45
CA ALA A 131 -12.79 21.26 4.53
C ALA A 131 -14.30 20.98 4.46
N THR A 132 -14.71 19.91 3.76
CA THR A 132 -16.11 19.44 3.73
C THR A 132 -16.51 18.91 5.11
N LEU A 133 -15.70 18.03 5.71
CA LEU A 133 -15.93 17.46 7.03
C LEU A 133 -15.91 18.50 8.16
N GLN A 134 -15.06 19.52 8.07
CA GLN A 134 -15.04 20.64 9.03
C GLN A 134 -16.28 21.55 8.93
N ALA A 135 -16.97 21.54 7.79
CA ALA A 135 -18.14 22.37 7.54
C ALA A 135 -19.48 21.65 7.82
N VAL A 136 -19.45 20.31 8.02
CA VAL A 136 -20.59 19.58 8.59
C VAL A 136 -20.84 20.16 9.99
N THR A 137 -22.09 20.59 10.25
CA THR A 137 -22.58 21.28 11.46
C THR A 137 -21.58 21.34 12.62
N MET A 138 -21.16 22.55 13.01
CA MET A 138 -20.18 22.74 14.08
C MET A 138 -20.61 21.96 15.33
N SER A 139 -19.81 20.98 15.74
CA SER A 139 -20.09 20.21 16.93
C SER A 139 -19.75 21.04 18.16
N VAL A 140 -20.62 20.97 19.16
CA VAL A 140 -20.44 21.63 20.46
C VAL A 140 -19.60 20.76 21.40
N VAL A 141 -19.37 19.49 21.05
CA VAL A 141 -18.65 18.51 21.87
C VAL A 141 -17.13 18.69 21.74
N ASP A 142 -16.43 18.62 22.88
CA ASP A 142 -14.96 18.69 22.93
C ASP A 142 -14.33 17.57 22.08
N PRO A 143 -13.45 17.90 21.11
CA PRO A 143 -12.75 16.91 20.30
C PRO A 143 -11.96 15.88 21.13
N ALA A 144 -11.47 16.25 22.31
CA ALA A 144 -10.78 15.30 23.20
C ALA A 144 -11.76 14.28 23.80
N ALA A 145 -12.97 14.70 24.19
CA ALA A 145 -14.02 13.80 24.64
C ALA A 145 -14.43 12.81 23.54
N ARG A 146 -14.50 13.27 22.28
CA ARG A 146 -14.75 12.37 21.13
C ARG A 146 -13.59 11.40 20.90
N ALA A 147 -12.35 11.86 21.01
CA ALA A 147 -11.15 11.03 20.86
C ALA A 147 -11.04 9.94 21.96
N ALA A 148 -11.63 10.15 23.13
CA ALA A 148 -11.72 9.14 24.18
C ALA A 148 -12.67 7.98 23.83
N LYS A 149 -13.70 8.23 23.01
CA LYS A 149 -14.68 7.21 22.57
C LYS A 149 -14.19 6.36 21.39
N LEU A 150 -13.00 6.65 20.86
CA LEU A 150 -12.48 6.08 19.62
C LEU A 150 -11.13 5.38 19.83
N PRO A 151 -10.90 4.22 19.19
CA PRO A 151 -9.56 3.69 19.05
C PRO A 151 -8.72 4.61 18.16
N ALA A 152 -7.39 4.59 18.34
CA ALA A 152 -6.46 5.38 17.52
C ALA A 152 -6.31 4.84 16.09
N VAL A 153 -6.62 3.56 15.89
CA VAL A 153 -6.87 2.95 14.58
C VAL A 153 -8.33 2.51 14.56
N LEU A 154 -9.14 3.06 13.65
CA LEU A 154 -10.58 2.76 13.58
C LEU A 154 -10.85 1.25 13.43
N TRP A 155 -11.96 0.76 13.97
CA TRP A 155 -12.36 -0.65 13.92
C TRP A 155 -12.17 -1.25 12.52
N PRO A 156 -11.60 -2.46 12.38
CA PRO A 156 -11.32 -3.05 11.08
C PRO A 156 -12.56 -3.18 10.17
N GLU A 157 -13.72 -3.43 10.76
CA GLU A 157 -15.02 -3.58 10.11
C GLU A 157 -15.44 -2.25 9.49
N TRP A 158 -15.35 -1.16 10.27
CA TRP A 158 -15.56 0.20 9.79
C TRP A 158 -14.50 0.64 8.76
N THR A 159 -13.23 0.31 9.01
CA THR A 159 -12.12 0.66 8.12
C THR A 159 -12.26 -0.04 6.77
N SER A 160 -12.59 -1.33 6.74
CA SER A 160 -12.77 -2.09 5.49
C SER A 160 -13.92 -1.55 4.64
N ARG A 161 -14.97 -1.00 5.26
CA ARG A 161 -16.10 -0.35 4.57
C ARG A 161 -15.73 1.04 4.04
N LEU A 162 -15.03 1.85 4.85
CA LEU A 162 -14.80 3.27 4.55
C LEU A 162 -13.50 3.54 3.78
N ALA A 163 -12.50 2.67 3.88
CA ALA A 163 -11.19 2.88 3.29
C ALA A 163 -11.13 2.46 1.81
N PRO A 164 -10.40 3.20 0.96
CA PRO A 164 -10.07 2.76 -0.38
C PRO A 164 -9.24 1.47 -0.35
N ARG A 165 -9.60 0.47 -1.17
CA ARG A 165 -8.94 -0.87 -1.24
C ARG A 165 -7.43 -0.87 -1.51
N ARG A 166 -6.85 0.27 -1.93
CA ARG A 166 -5.42 0.39 -2.30
C ARG A 166 -4.54 0.95 -1.18
N LEU A 167 -5.10 1.26 -0.01
CA LEU A 167 -4.34 1.80 1.11
C LEU A 167 -4.10 0.72 2.17
N ASP A 168 -2.97 0.86 2.86
CA ASP A 168 -2.70 0.07 4.06
C ASP A 168 -3.80 0.31 5.12
N ALA A 169 -4.28 -0.79 5.73
CA ALA A 169 -5.45 -0.75 6.60
C ALA A 169 -5.17 -0.04 7.94
N GLU A 170 -3.96 -0.14 8.50
CA GLU A 170 -3.61 0.55 9.75
C GLU A 170 -3.52 2.07 9.51
N ILE A 171 -2.89 2.46 8.40
CA ILE A 171 -2.78 3.85 7.97
C ILE A 171 -4.16 4.43 7.68
N ALA A 172 -5.02 3.70 6.95
CA ALA A 172 -6.37 4.14 6.63
C ALA A 172 -7.25 4.24 7.89
N GLY A 173 -7.21 3.24 8.77
CA GLY A 173 -7.96 3.24 10.03
C GLY A 173 -7.58 4.42 10.93
N GLY A 174 -6.28 4.72 11.05
CA GLY A 174 -5.82 5.89 11.80
C GLY A 174 -6.23 7.23 11.16
N ALA A 175 -6.29 7.29 9.83
CA ALA A 175 -6.76 8.48 9.12
C ALA A 175 -8.27 8.72 9.32
N LEU A 176 -9.06 7.66 9.31
CA LEU A 176 -10.50 7.70 9.51
C LEU A 176 -10.86 8.02 10.96
N ALA A 177 -10.17 7.43 11.95
CA ALA A 177 -10.37 7.76 13.37
C ALA A 177 -10.14 9.26 13.62
N ALA A 178 -9.04 9.80 13.09
CA ALA A 178 -8.79 11.24 13.17
C ALA A 178 -9.81 12.08 12.39
N ALA A 179 -10.36 11.56 11.29
CA ALA A 179 -11.45 12.22 10.56
C ALA A 179 -12.68 12.40 11.46
N VAL A 180 -13.12 11.35 12.14
CA VAL A 180 -14.22 11.41 13.12
C VAL A 180 -13.92 12.46 14.21
N VAL A 181 -12.68 12.52 14.72
CA VAL A 181 -12.28 13.51 15.74
C VAL A 181 -12.39 14.96 15.27
N PHE A 182 -11.97 15.33 14.05
CA PHE A 182 -12.02 16.75 13.64
C PHE A 182 -13.32 17.19 12.94
N VAL A 183 -14.23 16.29 12.56
CA VAL A 183 -15.51 16.66 11.93
C VAL A 183 -16.25 17.67 12.81
N GLY A 184 -16.75 18.74 12.19
CA GLY A 184 -17.43 19.83 12.90
C GLY A 184 -16.53 20.66 13.83
N THR A 185 -15.20 20.57 13.71
CA THR A 185 -14.23 21.33 14.51
C THR A 185 -13.30 22.17 13.63
N ARG A 186 -12.50 23.06 14.23
CA ARG A 186 -11.43 23.79 13.52
C ARG A 186 -10.08 23.04 13.54
N LEU A 187 -10.02 21.83 14.08
CA LEU A 187 -8.76 21.08 14.16
C LEU A 187 -8.27 20.67 12.78
N THR A 188 -6.96 20.74 12.59
CA THR A 188 -6.34 20.09 11.42
C THR A 188 -6.35 18.58 11.63
N HIS A 189 -6.32 17.83 10.53
CA HIS A 189 -6.19 16.36 10.58
C HIS A 189 -5.00 15.92 11.45
N GLY A 190 -3.84 16.56 11.28
CA GLY A 190 -2.66 16.28 12.08
C GLY A 190 -2.83 16.59 13.58
N SER A 191 -3.57 17.63 13.93
CA SER A 191 -3.90 17.94 15.33
C SER A 191 -4.85 16.90 15.93
N ALA A 192 -5.84 16.44 15.16
CA ALA A 192 -6.77 15.40 15.61
C ALA A 192 -6.10 14.03 15.80
N ILE A 193 -5.15 13.68 14.93
CA ILE A 193 -4.32 12.48 15.15
C ILE A 193 -3.60 12.55 16.49
N LYS A 194 -3.06 13.71 16.88
CA LYS A 194 -2.32 13.85 18.15
C LYS A 194 -3.19 13.62 19.38
N LEU A 195 -4.52 13.79 19.28
CA LEU A 195 -5.46 13.44 20.34
C LEU A 195 -5.63 11.91 20.49
N LEU A 196 -5.32 11.15 19.45
CA LEU A 196 -5.43 9.68 19.42
C LEU A 196 -4.08 8.98 19.65
N ASP A 197 -3.02 9.46 18.98
CA ASP A 197 -1.63 9.03 19.16
C ASP A 197 -0.74 10.28 19.23
N PRO A 198 -0.37 10.75 20.44
CA PRO A 198 0.47 11.93 20.62
C PRO A 198 1.81 11.88 19.88
N ALA A 199 2.33 10.68 19.62
CA ALA A 199 3.61 10.45 18.97
C ALA A 199 3.50 10.18 17.46
N ALA A 200 2.31 10.28 16.87
CA ALA A 200 2.12 10.04 15.44
C ALA A 200 2.68 11.16 14.56
N GLN A 201 3.25 10.78 13.41
CA GLN A 201 3.79 11.70 12.41
C GLN A 201 2.70 12.17 11.43
N GLY A 202 2.39 13.47 11.42
CA GLY A 202 1.27 14.05 10.65
C GLY A 202 1.39 14.01 9.11
N ARG A 203 2.57 13.72 8.53
CA ARG A 203 2.80 13.75 7.06
C ARG A 203 2.15 12.59 6.30
N GLN A 204 2.08 11.39 6.89
CA GLN A 204 1.58 10.18 6.22
C GLN A 204 0.07 10.25 5.88
N VAL A 205 -0.69 11.06 6.61
CA VAL A 205 -2.15 10.98 6.60
C VAL A 205 -2.83 11.96 5.64
N SER A 206 -2.14 13.03 5.25
CA SER A 206 -2.63 13.96 4.22
C SER A 206 -2.81 13.28 2.85
N HIS A 207 -2.07 12.19 2.58
CA HIS A 207 -2.23 11.40 1.36
C HIS A 207 -3.51 10.54 1.38
N VAL A 208 -3.89 10.00 2.54
CA VAL A 208 -5.11 9.19 2.70
C VAL A 208 -6.36 10.03 2.47
N MET A 209 -6.45 11.20 3.12
CA MET A 209 -7.56 12.12 2.90
C MET A 209 -7.64 12.61 1.46
N ARG A 210 -6.50 12.81 0.79
CA ARG A 210 -6.45 13.16 -0.64
C ARG A 210 -6.91 12.01 -1.53
N SER A 211 -6.65 10.76 -1.15
CA SER A 211 -7.11 9.57 -1.87
C SER A 211 -8.61 9.33 -1.67
N LEU A 212 -9.15 9.63 -0.48
CA LEU A 212 -10.59 9.58 -0.19
C LEU A 212 -11.38 10.56 -1.07
N GLY A 213 -10.81 11.73 -1.41
CA GLY A 213 -11.46 12.74 -2.26
C GLY A 213 -11.26 12.60 -3.77
N ARG A 214 -10.74 11.47 -4.28
CA ARG A 214 -10.49 11.28 -5.72
C ARG A 214 -11.43 10.29 -6.41
N ASN A 215 -12.14 9.45 -5.67
CA ASN A 215 -13.00 8.40 -6.22
C ASN A 215 -14.45 8.59 -5.75
N ALA A 216 -15.41 8.14 -6.55
CA ALA A 216 -16.83 8.50 -6.53
C ALA A 216 -17.69 8.20 -5.26
N PRO A 217 -17.30 7.48 -4.20
CA PRO A 217 -18.14 7.38 -2.99
C PRO A 217 -17.81 8.44 -1.92
N GLU A 218 -17.36 9.64 -2.32
CA GLU A 218 -17.04 10.75 -1.40
C GLU A 218 -18.24 11.10 -0.50
N ALA A 219 -19.46 11.08 -1.04
CA ALA A 219 -20.66 11.42 -0.28
C ALA A 219 -21.05 10.34 0.74
N ASP A 220 -20.82 9.06 0.45
CA ASP A 220 -21.22 7.97 1.35
C ASP A 220 -20.24 7.81 2.50
N THR A 221 -18.93 7.87 2.25
CA THR A 221 -17.93 7.87 3.33
C THR A 221 -18.09 9.10 4.24
N ILE A 222 -18.32 10.29 3.67
CA ILE A 222 -18.55 11.51 4.46
C ILE A 222 -19.85 11.41 5.27
N ARG A 223 -20.93 10.91 4.68
CA ARG A 223 -22.20 10.69 5.40
C ARG A 223 -22.05 9.66 6.52
N ALA A 224 -21.35 8.55 6.27
CA ALA A 224 -21.09 7.53 7.29
C ALA A 224 -20.26 8.10 8.45
N ILE A 225 -19.22 8.88 8.16
CA ILE A 225 -18.43 9.57 9.19
C ILE A 225 -19.30 10.57 9.95
N ALA A 226 -20.14 11.36 9.27
CA ALA A 226 -21.01 12.33 9.92
C ALA A 226 -22.05 11.66 10.85
N ARG A 227 -22.62 10.52 10.44
CA ARG A 227 -23.52 9.72 11.29
C ARG A 227 -22.80 9.14 12.49
N LEU A 228 -21.59 8.61 12.29
CA LEU A 228 -20.74 8.13 13.38
C LEU A 228 -20.41 9.24 14.39
N VAL A 229 -20.11 10.44 13.92
CA VAL A 229 -19.86 11.61 14.78
C VAL A 229 -21.10 11.97 15.58
N ALA A 230 -22.26 12.09 14.95
CA ALA A 230 -23.51 12.39 15.64
C ALA A 230 -23.81 11.34 16.73
N PHE A 231 -23.69 10.05 16.39
CA PHE A 231 -23.88 8.95 17.33
C PHE A 231 -22.92 9.03 18.52
N LEU A 232 -21.63 9.25 18.28
CA LEU A 232 -20.63 9.34 19.33
C LEU A 232 -20.77 10.61 20.18
N ASP A 233 -21.27 11.71 19.62
CA ASP A 233 -21.50 12.95 20.36
C ASP A 233 -22.73 12.81 21.29
N GLU A 234 -23.77 12.09 20.86
CA GLU A 234 -25.03 11.91 21.61
C GLU A 234 -25.02 10.71 22.58
N THR A 235 -24.18 9.71 22.35
CA THR A 235 -24.20 8.44 23.10
C THR A 235 -23.00 8.29 24.03
N SER A 236 -23.22 7.78 25.24
CA SER A 236 -22.14 7.35 26.13
C SER A 236 -21.64 5.97 25.69
N THR A 237 -20.34 5.80 25.52
CA THR A 237 -19.73 4.55 25.04
C THR A 237 -19.19 3.73 26.19
N PRO A 238 -19.24 2.38 26.13
CA PRO A 238 -18.84 1.52 27.23
C PRO A 238 -17.31 1.41 27.41
N ILE A 239 -16.52 1.83 26.41
CA ILE A 239 -15.06 1.84 26.49
C ILE A 239 -14.56 3.28 26.43
N ASP A 240 -13.69 3.65 27.38
CA ASP A 240 -12.83 4.84 27.29
C ASP A 240 -11.47 4.43 26.72
N PHE A 241 -11.31 4.61 25.41
CA PHE A 241 -10.06 4.31 24.71
C PHE A 241 -8.91 5.23 25.07
N ALA A 242 -9.16 6.47 25.53
CA ALA A 242 -8.09 7.33 26.01
C ALA A 242 -7.46 6.75 27.29
N ARG A 243 -8.29 6.26 28.21
CA ARG A 243 -7.86 5.51 29.39
C ARG A 243 -7.18 4.19 28.99
N ARG A 244 -7.74 3.43 28.05
CA ARG A 244 -7.13 2.17 27.59
C ARG A 244 -5.71 2.35 27.05
N ARG A 245 -5.46 3.41 26.27
CA ARG A 245 -4.16 3.66 25.63
C ARG A 245 -3.00 3.88 26.60
N VAL A 246 -3.28 4.32 27.84
CA VAL A 246 -2.24 4.64 28.84
C VAL A 246 -1.97 3.51 29.82
N ILE A 247 -2.67 2.37 29.69
CA ILE A 247 -2.44 1.18 30.52
C ILE A 247 -1.07 0.57 30.21
N ASP A 248 -0.42 0.02 31.23
CA ASP A 248 0.75 -0.83 31.03
C ASP A 248 0.34 -2.24 30.57
N TYR A 249 0.67 -2.53 29.31
CA TYR A 249 0.47 -3.81 28.62
C TYR A 249 1.71 -4.72 28.63
N SER A 250 2.76 -4.38 29.36
CA SER A 250 3.99 -5.19 29.44
C SER A 250 3.70 -6.65 29.84
N GLY A 251 2.80 -6.87 30.80
CA GLY A 251 2.39 -8.18 31.29
C GLY A 251 1.24 -8.84 30.53
N ILE A 252 0.79 -8.33 29.37
CA ILE A 252 -0.32 -8.95 28.66
C ILE A 252 0.08 -10.30 28.05
N LEU A 253 -0.77 -11.31 28.26
CA LEU A 253 -0.64 -12.68 27.75
C LEU A 253 0.76 -13.29 27.95
N PRO A 254 1.14 -13.65 29.19
CA PRO A 254 2.31 -14.47 29.47
C PRO A 254 2.36 -15.73 28.60
N ARG A 255 3.58 -16.19 28.30
CA ARG A 255 3.79 -17.32 27.39
C ARG A 255 3.17 -18.63 27.91
N ASP A 256 3.18 -18.83 29.22
CA ASP A 256 2.59 -20.03 29.82
C ASP A 256 1.06 -19.99 29.79
N GLU A 257 0.45 -18.81 29.95
CA GLU A 257 -0.99 -18.61 29.75
C GLU A 257 -1.40 -18.90 28.29
N TRP A 258 -0.62 -18.42 27.32
CA TRP A 258 -0.86 -18.77 25.90
C TRP A 258 -0.80 -20.28 25.64
N ARG A 259 0.20 -20.96 26.21
CA ARG A 259 0.33 -22.42 26.09
C ARG A 259 -0.86 -23.14 26.70
N GLU A 260 -1.34 -22.64 27.84
CA GLU A 260 -2.49 -23.20 28.54
C GLU A 260 -3.77 -23.02 27.74
N ILE A 261 -4.02 -21.83 27.18
CA ILE A 261 -5.15 -21.58 26.27
C ILE A 261 -5.13 -22.54 25.08
N CYS A 262 -3.98 -22.69 24.42
CA CYS A 262 -3.84 -23.62 23.30
C CYS A 262 -4.04 -25.09 23.72
N ARG A 263 -3.57 -25.47 24.91
CA ARG A 263 -3.78 -26.81 25.48
C ARG A 263 -5.25 -27.08 25.74
N MET A 264 -5.97 -26.13 26.34
CA MET A 264 -7.41 -26.22 26.62
C MET A 264 -8.24 -26.27 25.34
N ALA A 265 -7.85 -25.50 24.33
CA ALA A 265 -8.49 -25.50 23.02
C ALA A 265 -8.07 -26.67 22.10
N ASN A 266 -7.19 -27.56 22.56
CA ASN A 266 -6.62 -28.67 21.78
C ASN A 266 -6.03 -28.22 20.43
N VAL A 267 -5.28 -27.11 20.41
CA VAL A 267 -4.60 -26.59 19.20
C VAL A 267 -3.11 -26.42 19.43
N LEU A 268 -2.31 -26.52 18.37
CA LEU A 268 -0.86 -26.28 18.48
C LEU A 268 -0.57 -24.80 18.82
N PRO A 269 0.20 -24.51 19.88
CA PRO A 269 0.54 -23.13 20.27
C PRO A 269 1.45 -22.42 19.27
N GLY A 270 2.05 -23.16 18.34
CA GLY A 270 3.04 -22.66 17.41
C GLY A 270 4.37 -22.31 18.09
N GLY A 271 5.28 -21.71 17.32
CA GLY A 271 6.51 -21.12 17.85
C GLY A 271 6.28 -19.74 18.46
N ASP A 272 7.37 -19.11 18.92
CA ASP A 272 7.32 -17.79 19.59
C ASP A 272 6.62 -16.72 18.76
N ARG A 273 6.71 -16.80 17.43
CA ARG A 273 6.04 -15.86 16.54
C ARG A 273 4.52 -15.86 16.69
N ARG A 274 3.88 -17.03 16.90
CA ARG A 274 2.40 -17.08 17.06
C ARG A 274 1.97 -16.49 18.40
N TRP A 275 2.71 -16.75 19.46
CA TRP A 275 2.51 -16.11 20.77
C TRP A 275 2.68 -14.59 20.68
N GLN A 276 3.73 -14.10 20.03
CA GLN A 276 3.95 -12.67 19.81
C GLN A 276 2.79 -12.04 19.00
N THR A 277 2.25 -12.76 18.00
CA THR A 277 1.06 -12.31 17.25
C THR A 277 -0.20 -12.29 18.10
N ALA A 278 -0.45 -13.29 18.94
CA ALA A 278 -1.58 -13.30 19.86
C ALA A 278 -1.49 -12.14 20.87
N ARG A 279 -0.29 -11.90 21.42
CA ARG A 279 -0.01 -10.80 22.35
C ARG A 279 -0.19 -9.42 21.69
N ALA A 280 0.29 -9.26 20.46
CA ALA A 280 0.10 -8.04 19.67
C ALA A 280 -1.37 -7.81 19.27
N HIS A 281 -2.11 -8.89 18.97
CA HIS A 281 -3.55 -8.86 18.70
C HIS A 281 -4.32 -8.34 19.92
N LEU A 282 -4.09 -8.92 21.11
CA LEU A 282 -4.74 -8.46 22.33
C LEU A 282 -4.37 -7.01 22.69
N TYR A 283 -3.12 -6.61 22.50
CA TYR A 283 -2.71 -5.23 22.69
C TYR A 283 -3.48 -4.28 21.76
N ALA A 284 -3.56 -4.58 20.47
CA ALA A 284 -4.27 -3.75 19.51
C ALA A 284 -5.77 -3.66 19.82
N LEU A 285 -6.38 -4.80 20.17
CA LEU A 285 -7.79 -4.91 20.55
C LEU A 285 -8.11 -4.07 21.78
N LEU A 286 -7.36 -4.27 22.88
CA LEU A 286 -7.66 -3.64 24.17
C LEU A 286 -7.30 -2.15 24.22
N SER A 287 -6.19 -1.76 23.60
CA SER A 287 -5.72 -0.37 23.62
C SER A 287 -6.36 0.49 22.53
N GLY A 288 -6.83 -0.14 21.45
CA GLY A 288 -7.21 0.54 20.21
C GLY A 288 -6.03 1.26 19.53
N ASN A 289 -4.79 0.98 19.93
CA ASN A 289 -3.60 1.67 19.46
C ASN A 289 -2.87 0.87 18.37
N ARG A 290 -1.94 1.53 17.67
CA ARG A 290 -1.08 0.90 16.67
C ARG A 290 -0.20 -0.17 17.28
N VAL A 291 -0.03 -1.29 16.60
CA VAL A 291 0.77 -2.42 17.11
C VAL A 291 2.23 -2.01 17.40
N ALA A 292 2.76 -1.08 16.62
CA ALA A 292 4.11 -0.53 16.81
C ALA A 292 4.30 0.26 18.12
N ARG A 293 3.21 0.57 18.86
CA ARG A 293 3.25 1.22 20.17
C ARG A 293 3.29 0.23 21.34
N ALA A 294 3.13 -1.07 21.07
CA ALA A 294 3.20 -2.07 22.11
C ALA A 294 4.53 -1.97 22.88
N PRO A 295 4.55 -2.16 24.21
CA PRO A 295 5.78 -2.11 25.01
C PRO A 295 6.81 -3.17 24.59
N PHE A 296 6.35 -4.22 23.90
CA PHE A 296 7.15 -5.32 23.35
C PHE A 296 7.39 -5.21 21.84
N ALA A 297 7.12 -4.06 21.21
CA ALA A 297 7.30 -3.86 19.76
C ALA A 297 8.77 -3.95 19.28
N GLN A 298 9.73 -3.81 20.19
CA GLN A 298 11.17 -3.91 19.88
C GLN A 298 11.71 -5.35 19.97
N GLU A 299 10.89 -6.32 20.41
CA GLU A 299 11.31 -7.71 20.48
C GLU A 299 11.60 -8.26 19.07
N ALA A 300 12.65 -9.10 18.95
CA ALA A 300 13.00 -9.73 17.69
C ALA A 300 11.83 -10.58 17.18
N GLY A 301 11.45 -10.38 15.91
CA GLY A 301 10.31 -11.10 15.34
C GLY A 301 8.94 -10.53 15.73
N PHE A 302 8.85 -9.28 16.20
CA PHE A 302 7.55 -8.62 16.37
C PHE A 302 6.73 -8.64 15.05
N PRO A 303 5.43 -8.98 15.10
CA PRO A 303 4.60 -9.13 13.91
C PRO A 303 4.23 -7.77 13.28
N SER A 304 4.05 -7.77 11.96
CA SER A 304 3.44 -6.64 11.26
C SER A 304 1.92 -6.58 11.51
N PHE A 305 1.30 -5.41 11.29
CA PHE A 305 -0.15 -5.26 11.38
C PHE A 305 -0.91 -6.23 10.45
N ALA A 306 -0.37 -6.50 9.25
CA ALA A 306 -0.96 -7.45 8.31
C ALA A 306 -0.97 -8.88 8.85
N GLU A 307 0.07 -9.29 9.58
CA GLU A 307 0.14 -10.60 10.23
C GLU A 307 -0.82 -10.70 11.42
N VAL A 308 -0.96 -9.63 12.21
CA VAL A 308 -1.94 -9.56 13.30
C VAL A 308 -3.37 -9.68 12.77
N ARG A 309 -3.68 -9.02 11.65
CA ARG A 309 -4.98 -9.16 10.97
C ARG A 309 -5.21 -10.58 10.47
N SER A 310 -4.23 -11.17 9.78
CA SER A 310 -4.31 -12.54 9.28
C SER A 310 -4.53 -13.56 10.41
N PHE A 311 -3.86 -13.36 11.55
CA PHE A 311 -4.05 -14.17 12.75
C PHE A 311 -5.46 -14.07 13.30
N ARG A 312 -6.02 -12.85 13.40
CA ARG A 312 -7.40 -12.61 13.85
C ARG A 312 -8.41 -13.27 12.92
N ASP A 313 -8.25 -13.08 11.61
CA ASP A 313 -9.17 -13.59 10.60
C ASP A 313 -9.17 -15.14 10.55
N GLY A 314 -8.06 -15.77 10.96
CA GLY A 314 -7.91 -17.22 11.07
C GLY A 314 -8.02 -17.78 12.49
N LEU A 315 -8.51 -17.02 13.48
CA LEU A 315 -8.55 -17.43 14.88
C LEU A 315 -9.70 -18.44 15.13
N PRO A 316 -9.43 -19.63 15.71
CA PRO A 316 -10.49 -20.57 16.08
C PRO A 316 -11.41 -19.98 17.15
N GLU A 317 -12.71 -20.25 17.08
CA GLU A 317 -13.70 -19.68 18.00
C GLU A 317 -13.39 -19.99 19.47
N VAL A 318 -12.95 -21.22 19.77
CA VAL A 318 -12.57 -21.63 21.13
C VAL A 318 -11.40 -20.80 21.64
N VAL A 319 -10.35 -20.62 20.82
CA VAL A 319 -9.19 -19.80 21.19
C VAL A 319 -9.57 -18.32 21.34
N SER A 320 -10.46 -17.81 20.48
CA SER A 320 -10.98 -16.45 20.56
C SER A 320 -11.69 -16.20 21.91
N ARG A 321 -12.54 -17.14 22.34
CA ARG A 321 -13.25 -17.09 23.62
C ARG A 321 -12.28 -17.07 24.81
N GLU A 322 -11.31 -17.97 24.84
CA GLU A 322 -10.31 -18.04 25.91
C GLU A 322 -9.41 -16.79 25.96
N LEU A 323 -9.04 -16.25 24.79
CA LEU A 323 -8.31 -14.98 24.72
C LEU A 323 -9.16 -13.81 25.22
N ASN A 324 -10.47 -13.80 24.95
CA ASN A 324 -11.38 -12.80 25.48
C ASN A 324 -11.51 -12.89 27.01
N ASP A 325 -11.52 -14.09 27.58
CA ASP A 325 -11.56 -14.29 29.04
C ASP A 325 -10.25 -13.84 29.69
N SER A 326 -9.10 -14.19 29.10
CA SER A 326 -7.78 -13.69 29.51
C SER A 326 -7.72 -12.16 29.46
N ALA A 327 -8.22 -11.55 28.38
CA ALA A 327 -8.28 -10.09 28.22
C ALA A 327 -9.19 -9.43 29.27
N THR A 328 -10.33 -10.04 29.57
CA THR A 328 -11.25 -9.59 30.63
C THR A 328 -10.59 -9.63 31.99
N ALA A 329 -9.90 -10.73 32.33
CA ALA A 329 -9.16 -10.86 33.57
C ALA A 329 -8.03 -9.82 33.68
N PHE A 330 -7.32 -9.56 32.58
CA PHE A 330 -6.26 -8.56 32.50
C PHE A 330 -6.77 -7.14 32.80
N LEU A 331 -7.95 -6.77 32.30
CA LEU A 331 -8.59 -5.48 32.56
C LEU A 331 -9.11 -5.38 34.00
N LYS A 332 -9.77 -6.43 34.51
CA LYS A 332 -10.26 -6.48 35.90
C LYS A 332 -9.13 -6.34 36.91
N ALA A 333 -7.97 -6.96 36.66
CA ALA A 333 -6.77 -6.82 37.49
C ALA A 333 -6.24 -5.38 37.56
N ARG A 334 -6.67 -4.51 36.64
CA ARG A 334 -6.34 -3.07 36.59
C ARG A 334 -7.53 -2.18 36.98
N HIS A 335 -8.56 -2.75 37.59
CA HIS A 335 -9.78 -2.07 38.02
C HIS A 335 -10.54 -1.40 36.86
N ILE A 336 -10.55 -2.04 35.69
CA ILE A 336 -11.31 -1.58 34.52
C ILE A 336 -12.46 -2.56 34.28
N ASP A 337 -13.68 -2.09 34.56
CA ASP A 337 -14.92 -2.83 34.34
C ASP A 337 -15.59 -2.36 33.04
N GLU A 338 -14.95 -2.71 31.93
CA GLU A 338 -15.38 -2.38 30.57
C GLU A 338 -15.29 -3.64 29.70
N PRO A 339 -16.09 -3.75 28.63
CA PRO A 339 -15.98 -4.88 27.71
C PRO A 339 -14.61 -4.91 27.01
N VAL A 340 -14.17 -6.09 26.59
CA VAL A 340 -12.91 -6.28 25.84
C VAL A 340 -12.95 -5.55 24.50
N GLU A 341 -14.06 -5.71 23.78
CA GLU A 341 -14.32 -5.11 22.48
C GLU A 341 -15.66 -4.36 22.49
N TRP A 342 -15.71 -3.25 21.78
CA TRP A 342 -16.95 -2.57 21.45
C TRP A 342 -16.77 -1.76 20.17
N MET A 343 -17.78 -1.77 19.30
CA MET A 343 -17.91 -0.88 18.16
C MET A 343 -19.39 -0.49 17.95
N PRO A 344 -19.67 0.68 17.36
CA PRO A 344 -21.01 1.03 16.89
C PRO A 344 -21.47 0.11 15.77
N ASP A 345 -22.78 -0.10 15.68
CA ASP A 345 -23.42 -0.89 14.62
C ASP A 345 -23.06 -0.33 13.23
N LEU A 346 -22.73 -1.24 12.31
CA LEU A 346 -22.34 -0.90 10.96
C LEU A 346 -23.51 -0.37 10.12
N ASP A 347 -24.76 -0.62 10.51
CA ASP A 347 -25.95 -0.04 9.88
C ASP A 347 -25.94 1.50 9.93
N LEU A 348 -25.25 2.08 10.93
CA LEU A 348 -25.03 3.51 11.05
C LEU A 348 -24.29 4.09 9.83
N ALA A 349 -23.45 3.29 9.16
CA ALA A 349 -22.75 3.70 7.94
C ALA A 349 -23.67 3.82 6.70
N GLY A 350 -24.93 3.38 6.79
CA GLY A 350 -25.96 3.63 5.78
C GLY A 350 -26.06 2.62 4.63
N VAL A 351 -25.44 1.45 4.77
CA VAL A 351 -25.58 0.33 3.82
C VAL A 351 -25.67 -0.98 4.61
N ILE A 352 -26.82 -1.65 4.50
CA ILE A 352 -27.08 -2.99 5.03
C ILE A 352 -26.56 -4.00 4.00
N VAL A 353 -25.66 -4.91 4.40
CA VAL A 353 -25.43 -6.17 3.67
C VAL A 353 -24.99 -7.25 4.66
N ASP A 354 -25.51 -8.46 4.41
CA ASP A 354 -25.21 -9.74 5.05
C ASP A 354 -23.81 -9.82 5.66
N VAL A 355 -23.78 -10.05 6.97
CA VAL A 355 -22.59 -10.53 7.67
C VAL A 355 -22.25 -11.88 7.05
N ALA A 356 -21.32 -11.90 6.10
CA ALA A 356 -20.70 -13.13 5.67
C ALA A 356 -20.10 -13.77 6.93
N ALA A 357 -20.71 -14.87 7.37
CA ALA A 357 -20.26 -15.64 8.51
C ALA A 357 -18.76 -15.86 8.37
N SER A 358 -17.99 -15.29 9.31
CA SER A 358 -16.56 -15.52 9.38
C SER A 358 -16.38 -17.01 9.59
N GLY A 359 -15.95 -17.72 8.54
CA GLY A 359 -15.61 -19.14 8.65
C GLY A 359 -14.52 -19.25 9.71
N GLY A 360 -14.85 -19.86 10.85
CA GLY A 360 -13.90 -20.05 11.94
C GLY A 360 -12.63 -20.69 11.40
N GLY A 361 -11.48 -20.06 11.63
CA GLY A 361 -10.22 -20.63 11.18
C GLY A 361 -9.97 -21.96 11.88
N GLU A 362 -9.71 -23.03 11.14
CA GLU A 362 -9.27 -24.30 11.71
C GLU A 362 -7.75 -24.27 11.90
N TRP A 363 -7.31 -24.21 13.16
CA TRP A 363 -5.90 -24.45 13.47
C TRP A 363 -5.63 -25.94 13.63
N PRO A 364 -4.41 -26.40 13.33
CA PRO A 364 -4.05 -27.80 13.53
C PRO A 364 -4.24 -28.23 15.00
N GLU A 365 -4.92 -29.38 15.19
CA GLU A 365 -5.15 -30.00 16.50
C GLU A 365 -3.82 -30.28 17.23
N ALA A 366 -3.82 -30.10 18.55
CA ALA A 366 -2.75 -30.53 19.44
C ALA A 366 -2.77 -32.05 19.62
N ARG A 367 -2.38 -32.81 18.60
CA ARG A 367 -2.13 -34.24 18.79
C ARG A 367 -0.93 -34.42 19.72
N PRO A 368 -0.90 -35.46 20.59
CA PRO A 368 0.34 -35.86 21.23
C PRO A 368 1.38 -36.00 20.12
N ALA A 369 2.54 -35.36 20.24
CA ALA A 369 3.49 -35.22 19.12
C ALA A 369 3.79 -36.55 18.40
N ARG A 370 3.69 -37.68 19.10
CA ARG A 370 3.76 -39.04 18.56
C ARG A 370 2.62 -39.41 17.59
N ALA A 371 1.37 -39.09 17.91
CA ALA A 371 0.19 -39.45 17.08
C ALA A 371 0.03 -38.56 15.84
N ALA A 372 0.67 -37.38 15.82
CA ALA A 372 0.75 -36.51 14.64
C ALA A 372 1.60 -37.13 13.51
N VAL A 373 2.57 -37.97 13.87
CA VAL A 373 3.51 -38.63 12.95
C VAL A 373 3.12 -40.10 12.84
N LYS A 374 2.31 -40.44 11.82
CA LYS A 374 2.02 -41.86 11.53
C LYS A 374 3.32 -42.56 11.11
N PRO A 375 3.76 -43.64 11.77
CA PRO A 375 5.06 -44.25 11.48
C PRO A 375 5.20 -44.68 10.02
N THR A 376 4.14 -45.25 9.43
CA THR A 376 4.12 -45.64 8.01
C THR A 376 4.33 -44.48 7.04
N ARG A 377 3.74 -43.31 7.32
CA ARG A 377 3.94 -42.11 6.48
C ARG A 377 5.30 -41.47 6.70
N ALA A 378 5.79 -41.44 7.94
CA ALA A 378 7.12 -40.93 8.24
C ALA A 378 8.21 -41.76 7.54
N VAL A 379 8.08 -43.09 7.54
CA VAL A 379 8.98 -43.98 6.80
C VAL A 379 8.88 -43.74 5.29
N ALA A 380 7.67 -43.61 4.74
CA ALA A 380 7.49 -43.35 3.31
C ALA A 380 8.10 -42.00 2.87
N ALA A 381 7.81 -40.93 3.61
CA ALA A 381 8.36 -39.59 3.40
C ALA A 381 9.90 -39.57 3.50
N TYR A 382 10.44 -40.27 4.49
CA TYR A 382 11.87 -40.39 4.71
C TYR A 382 12.56 -41.15 3.59
N SER A 383 12.00 -42.29 3.18
CA SER A 383 12.44 -43.09 2.05
C SER A 383 12.34 -42.34 0.73
N ALA A 384 11.34 -41.47 0.56
CA ALA A 384 11.18 -40.56 -0.58
C ALA A 384 12.19 -39.39 -0.62
N GLY A 385 13.09 -39.30 0.38
CA GLY A 385 14.20 -38.35 0.38
C GLY A 385 14.02 -37.14 1.30
N GLN A 386 12.86 -36.98 1.93
CA GLN A 386 12.64 -35.89 2.90
C GLN A 386 13.52 -36.12 4.15
N SER A 387 14.06 -35.04 4.68
CA SER A 387 14.84 -35.05 5.91
C SER A 387 13.94 -35.14 7.15
N VAL A 388 14.47 -35.64 8.27
CA VAL A 388 13.78 -35.63 9.58
C VAL A 388 13.26 -34.23 9.94
N ARG A 389 13.97 -33.18 9.51
CA ARG A 389 13.58 -31.78 9.73
C ARG A 389 12.38 -31.37 8.88
N GLU A 390 12.33 -31.76 7.62
CA GLU A 390 11.20 -31.47 6.72
C GLU A 390 9.95 -32.23 7.16
N ILE A 391 10.10 -33.51 7.52
CA ILE A 391 9.00 -34.31 8.08
C ILE A 391 8.51 -33.70 9.40
N ALA A 392 9.42 -33.26 10.27
CA ALA A 392 9.04 -32.59 11.52
C ALA A 392 8.31 -31.26 11.28
N PHE A 393 8.73 -30.49 10.26
CA PHE A 393 8.09 -29.25 9.86
C PHE A 393 6.69 -29.49 9.27
N GLU A 394 6.56 -30.46 8.36
CA GLU A 394 5.29 -30.85 7.71
C GLU A 394 4.26 -31.33 8.75
N HIS A 395 4.71 -32.05 9.77
CA HIS A 395 3.85 -32.57 10.83
C HIS A 395 3.73 -31.63 12.05
N GLY A 396 4.41 -30.48 12.07
CA GLY A 396 4.34 -29.50 13.16
C GLY A 396 4.90 -29.99 14.50
N VAL A 397 5.86 -30.93 14.48
CA VAL A 397 6.44 -31.56 15.69
C VAL A 397 7.93 -31.26 15.83
N ALA A 398 8.51 -31.51 17.01
CA ALA A 398 9.96 -31.41 17.20
C ALA A 398 10.72 -32.53 16.45
N ARG A 399 11.91 -32.23 15.91
CA ARG A 399 12.76 -33.20 15.17
C ARG A 399 12.99 -34.52 15.91
N GLN A 400 13.14 -34.47 17.23
CA GLN A 400 13.37 -35.62 18.09
C GLN A 400 12.17 -36.58 18.09
N THR A 401 10.97 -36.05 17.88
CA THR A 401 9.74 -36.84 17.78
C THR A 401 9.76 -37.72 16.53
N VAL A 402 10.13 -37.15 15.38
CA VAL A 402 10.27 -37.89 14.13
C VAL A 402 11.43 -38.89 14.19
N SER A 403 12.56 -38.50 14.79
CA SER A 403 13.68 -39.42 15.03
C SER A 403 13.23 -40.65 15.83
N ARG A 404 12.55 -40.44 16.95
CA ARG A 404 12.08 -41.53 17.80
C ARG A 404 11.06 -42.45 17.09
N VAL A 405 10.19 -41.89 16.25
CA VAL A 405 9.23 -42.67 15.44
C VAL A 405 9.92 -43.51 14.37
N LEU A 406 10.99 -43.00 13.75
CA LEU A 406 11.77 -43.76 12.77
C LEU A 406 12.62 -44.85 13.43
N GLU A 407 13.26 -44.55 14.56
CA GLU A 407 14.04 -45.52 15.36
C GLU A 407 13.18 -46.68 15.88
N GLU A 408 11.96 -46.39 16.35
CA GLU A 408 11.03 -47.41 16.89
C GLU A 408 10.57 -48.42 15.82
N VAL A 409 10.59 -48.04 14.53
CA VAL A 409 10.27 -48.90 13.38
C VAL A 409 11.55 -49.48 12.74
N GLY A 410 12.71 -49.28 13.37
CA GLY A 410 13.99 -49.82 12.91
C GLY A 410 14.57 -49.13 11.67
N VAL A 411 14.13 -47.91 11.36
CA VAL A 411 14.73 -47.11 10.28
C VAL A 411 15.96 -46.39 10.81
N GLU A 412 17.13 -46.78 10.33
CA GLU A 412 18.36 -46.05 10.60
C GLU A 412 18.26 -44.63 10.02
N ILE A 413 18.29 -43.66 10.93
CA ILE A 413 18.28 -42.26 10.55
C ILE A 413 19.63 -41.93 9.92
N ARG A 414 19.62 -41.48 8.66
CA ARG A 414 20.69 -40.75 7.97
C ARG A 414 21.26 -39.69 8.91
N ILE A 415 22.33 -40.03 9.61
CA ILE A 415 23.09 -39.13 10.47
C ILE A 415 23.58 -37.98 9.58
N GLY A 416 23.42 -36.76 10.08
CA GLY A 416 23.64 -35.53 9.32
C GLY A 416 24.98 -35.50 8.56
N ARG A 417 24.85 -35.25 7.26
CA ARG A 417 25.87 -34.94 6.24
C ARG A 417 26.93 -36.02 6.02
N ARG A 418 26.73 -36.80 4.95
CA ARG A 418 27.86 -37.17 4.08
C ARG A 418 28.60 -35.86 3.76
N ARG A 419 29.85 -35.74 4.22
CA ARG A 419 30.74 -34.66 3.77
C ARG A 419 30.73 -34.76 2.24
N ALA A 420 30.56 -33.63 1.55
CA ALA A 420 30.98 -33.62 0.15
C ALA A 420 32.47 -33.93 0.21
N ASP A 421 32.88 -35.08 -0.32
CA ASP A 421 34.28 -35.46 -0.31
C ASP A 421 34.97 -34.63 -1.40
N ILE A 422 35.35 -33.41 -1.03
CA ILE A 422 36.04 -32.48 -1.92
C ILE A 422 37.53 -32.67 -1.69
N ASP A 423 38.19 -33.21 -2.70
CA ASP A 423 39.64 -33.35 -2.71
C ASP A 423 40.33 -32.00 -2.43
N VAL A 424 41.26 -32.03 -1.48
CA VAL A 424 41.97 -30.84 -1.00
C VAL A 424 42.86 -30.26 -2.11
N GLU A 425 43.46 -31.12 -2.93
CA GLU A 425 44.38 -30.68 -3.98
C GLU A 425 43.64 -30.09 -5.18
N TRP A 426 42.50 -30.67 -5.54
CA TRP A 426 41.54 -30.08 -6.46
C TRP A 426 41.05 -28.71 -5.96
N LEU A 427 40.65 -28.60 -4.69
CA LEU A 427 40.16 -27.35 -4.12
C LEU A 427 41.25 -26.27 -4.11
N ARG A 428 42.49 -26.64 -3.80
CA ARG A 428 43.66 -25.75 -3.87
C ARG A 428 43.88 -25.25 -5.30
N ARG A 429 43.88 -26.14 -6.29
CA ARG A 429 44.05 -25.78 -7.70
C ARG A 429 42.96 -24.83 -8.20
N ARG A 430 41.69 -25.15 -7.93
CA ARG A 430 40.55 -24.32 -8.34
C ARG A 430 40.55 -22.96 -7.65
N TYR A 431 40.80 -22.95 -6.34
CA TYR A 431 40.74 -21.71 -5.56
C TYR A 431 41.97 -20.83 -5.78
N ILE A 432 43.19 -21.36 -5.67
CA ILE A 432 44.45 -20.61 -5.71
C ILE A 432 44.91 -20.39 -7.15
N ASP A 433 45.10 -21.46 -7.93
CA ASP A 433 45.77 -21.41 -9.23
C ASP A 433 44.84 -20.86 -10.32
N GLU A 434 43.64 -21.44 -10.45
CA GLU A 434 42.63 -21.00 -11.43
C GLU A 434 41.84 -19.76 -10.99
N ARG A 435 42.08 -19.30 -9.76
CA ARG A 435 41.46 -18.14 -9.11
C ARG A 435 39.93 -18.12 -9.13
N ARG A 436 39.26 -19.28 -9.15
CA ARG A 436 37.80 -19.39 -9.06
C ARG A 436 37.27 -18.81 -7.75
N THR A 437 36.08 -18.22 -7.80
CA THR A 437 35.44 -17.67 -6.60
C THR A 437 34.74 -18.77 -5.79
N ILE A 438 34.55 -18.56 -4.49
CA ILE A 438 33.82 -19.52 -3.63
C ILE A 438 32.40 -19.82 -4.18
N PRO A 439 31.61 -18.84 -4.66
CA PRO A 439 30.35 -19.11 -5.37
C PRO A 439 30.50 -20.00 -6.61
N GLU A 440 31.52 -19.79 -7.44
CA GLU A 440 31.75 -20.58 -8.65
C GLU A 440 32.12 -22.02 -8.31
N ILE A 441 33.04 -22.22 -7.37
CA ILE A 441 33.42 -23.57 -6.89
C ILE A 441 32.22 -24.28 -6.27
N ALA A 442 31.38 -23.54 -5.53
CA ALA A 442 30.15 -24.06 -4.95
C ALA A 442 29.16 -24.54 -6.03
N ALA A 443 28.98 -23.74 -7.08
CA ALA A 443 28.14 -24.12 -8.23
C ALA A 443 28.73 -25.30 -9.03
N GLU A 444 30.04 -25.33 -9.24
CA GLU A 444 30.76 -26.39 -9.99
C GLU A 444 30.65 -27.75 -9.30
N VAL A 445 30.68 -27.79 -7.97
CA VAL A 445 30.58 -29.04 -7.18
C VAL A 445 29.14 -29.34 -6.77
N GLY A 446 28.19 -28.43 -7.02
CA GLY A 446 26.79 -28.59 -6.60
C GLY A 446 26.58 -28.51 -5.08
N VAL A 447 27.41 -27.75 -4.36
CA VAL A 447 27.34 -27.59 -2.90
C VAL A 447 27.14 -26.13 -2.49
N THR A 448 26.78 -25.88 -1.23
CA THR A 448 26.64 -24.49 -0.75
C THR A 448 28.00 -23.80 -0.59
N MET A 449 28.03 -22.48 -0.74
CA MET A 449 29.22 -21.66 -0.43
C MET A 449 29.74 -21.91 0.99
N THR A 450 28.84 -22.15 1.95
CA THR A 450 29.19 -22.47 3.34
C THR A 450 29.92 -23.80 3.45
N THR A 451 29.61 -24.77 2.59
CA THR A 451 30.34 -26.04 2.47
C THR A 451 31.77 -25.77 1.99
N ILE A 452 31.96 -25.06 0.88
CA ILE A 452 33.30 -24.73 0.35
C ILE A 452 34.14 -23.93 1.37
N ASN A 453 33.54 -22.94 2.04
CA ASN A 453 34.24 -22.17 3.08
C ASN A 453 34.79 -23.09 4.20
N ARG A 454 34.03 -24.11 4.59
CA ARG A 454 34.44 -25.07 5.62
C ARG A 454 35.54 -26.00 5.13
N HIS A 455 35.51 -26.41 3.85
CA HIS A 455 36.59 -27.22 3.26
C HIS A 455 37.90 -26.43 3.12
N LEU A 456 37.84 -25.13 2.79
CA LEU A 456 39.02 -24.26 2.78
C LEU A 456 39.64 -24.12 4.17
N GLU A 457 38.81 -23.95 5.20
CA GLU A 457 39.24 -23.85 6.60
C GLU A 457 39.86 -25.17 7.08
N ALA A 458 39.21 -26.30 6.82
CA ALA A 458 39.73 -27.63 7.17
C ALA A 458 41.03 -28.00 6.44
N ALA A 459 41.22 -27.50 5.21
CA ALA A 459 42.43 -27.69 4.41
C ALA A 459 43.56 -26.70 4.73
N GLY A 460 43.35 -25.74 5.65
CA GLY A 460 44.32 -24.69 5.96
C GLY A 460 44.58 -23.72 4.80
N ILE A 461 43.66 -23.59 3.86
CA ILE A 461 43.80 -22.69 2.70
C ILE A 461 43.31 -21.29 3.12
N PRO A 462 44.19 -20.27 3.17
CA PRO A 462 43.82 -18.94 3.67
C PRO A 462 42.79 -18.28 2.75
N ARG A 463 41.74 -17.74 3.37
CA ARG A 463 40.66 -17.06 2.66
C ARG A 463 41.14 -15.72 2.13
N ARG A 464 40.78 -15.42 0.89
CA ARG A 464 41.04 -14.12 0.27
C ARG A 464 40.22 -13.00 0.95
N VAL A 465 40.83 -11.82 1.07
CA VAL A 465 40.23 -10.63 1.69
C VAL A 465 38.89 -10.27 1.03
N ARG A 466 37.88 -9.89 1.82
CA ARG A 466 36.57 -9.46 1.32
C ARG A 466 36.74 -8.35 0.24
N GLY A 467 36.12 -8.54 -0.92
CA GLY A 467 36.18 -7.64 -2.08
C GLY A 467 37.23 -7.99 -3.16
N SER A 468 38.18 -8.88 -2.88
CA SER A 468 39.17 -9.32 -3.89
C SER A 468 38.59 -10.25 -4.95
N ALA A 469 37.56 -11.04 -4.61
CA ALA A 469 36.84 -11.89 -5.56
C ALA A 469 36.13 -11.05 -6.64
N SER A 470 35.44 -9.97 -6.24
CA SER A 470 34.81 -9.04 -7.19
C SER A 470 35.85 -8.34 -8.07
N ARG A 471 37.04 -8.02 -7.53
CA ARG A 471 38.16 -7.46 -8.30
C ARG A 471 38.80 -8.47 -9.25
N ALA A 472 38.90 -9.74 -8.86
CA ALA A 472 39.42 -10.82 -9.72
C ALA A 472 38.46 -11.14 -10.87
N THR A 473 37.16 -11.23 -10.60
CA THR A 473 36.15 -11.38 -11.65
C THR A 473 36.08 -10.13 -12.54
N ALA A 474 36.32 -8.93 -12.00
CA ALA A 474 36.40 -7.69 -12.77
C ALA A 474 37.55 -7.66 -13.81
N ILE A 475 38.58 -8.51 -13.64
CA ILE A 475 39.79 -8.53 -14.48
C ILE A 475 39.80 -9.74 -15.43
N ARG A 476 38.95 -10.75 -15.19
CA ARG A 476 38.92 -11.98 -16.00
C ARG A 476 38.27 -11.69 -17.36
N VAL A 477 38.99 -12.02 -18.43
CA VAL A 477 38.47 -12.04 -19.80
C VAL A 477 37.61 -13.30 -19.97
N ASP A 478 36.42 -13.16 -20.51
CA ASP A 478 35.55 -14.30 -20.81
C ASP A 478 36.21 -15.19 -21.88
N PRO A 479 36.22 -16.53 -21.73
CA PRO A 479 36.78 -17.44 -22.72
C PRO A 479 36.23 -17.25 -24.13
N ARG A 480 34.96 -16.81 -24.27
CA ARG A 480 34.32 -16.53 -25.58
C ARG A 480 35.02 -15.42 -26.36
N ALA A 481 35.85 -14.61 -25.71
CA ALA A 481 36.63 -13.58 -26.40
C ALA A 481 37.68 -14.16 -27.34
N GLY A 482 38.16 -15.39 -27.10
CA GLY A 482 39.21 -16.04 -27.87
C GLY A 482 40.42 -15.10 -28.07
N ASP A 483 40.93 -15.06 -29.30
CA ASP A 483 42.05 -14.20 -29.68
C ASP A 483 41.61 -12.82 -30.23
N SER A 484 40.30 -12.51 -30.24
CA SER A 484 39.83 -11.22 -30.74
C SER A 484 40.29 -10.06 -29.83
N PRO A 485 41.07 -9.10 -30.33
CA PRO A 485 41.48 -7.93 -29.54
C PRO A 485 40.28 -7.06 -29.13
N LEU A 486 39.17 -7.11 -29.88
CA LEU A 486 37.95 -6.34 -29.63
C LEU A 486 37.11 -7.00 -28.53
N LEU A 487 36.84 -8.30 -28.64
CA LEU A 487 36.09 -9.03 -27.62
C LEU A 487 36.83 -9.10 -26.29
N ARG A 488 38.17 -9.16 -26.31
CA ARG A 488 38.99 -9.13 -25.09
C ARG A 488 38.95 -7.80 -24.34
N ARG A 489 38.42 -6.73 -24.95
CA ARG A 489 38.13 -5.46 -24.24
C ARG A 489 36.69 -5.42 -23.72
N ILE A 490 35.75 -6.00 -24.48
CA ILE A 490 34.31 -5.96 -24.22
C ILE A 490 33.88 -7.00 -23.18
N LEU A 491 34.40 -8.22 -23.28
CA LEU A 491 34.06 -9.36 -22.43
C LEU A 491 34.96 -9.43 -21.19
N VAL A 492 35.13 -8.29 -20.52
CA VAL A 492 35.92 -8.17 -19.30
C VAL A 492 35.04 -7.69 -18.15
N GLY A 493 35.16 -8.41 -17.05
CA GLY A 493 34.55 -8.03 -15.79
C GLY A 493 33.14 -8.57 -15.54
N GLN A 494 32.57 -8.17 -14.41
CA GLN A 494 31.24 -8.61 -13.97
C GLN A 494 30.17 -8.28 -15.01
N ASP A 495 29.26 -9.23 -15.25
CA ASP A 495 28.13 -9.12 -16.18
C ASP A 495 28.48 -8.78 -17.65
N ALA A 496 29.74 -8.98 -18.08
CA ALA A 496 30.17 -8.61 -19.43
C ALA A 496 29.44 -9.41 -20.53
N THR A 497 29.20 -10.70 -20.29
CA THR A 497 28.40 -11.55 -21.18
C THR A 497 26.93 -11.11 -21.25
N GLN A 498 26.35 -10.71 -20.12
CA GLN A 498 24.99 -10.16 -20.09
C GLN A 498 24.89 -8.83 -20.85
N ARG A 499 25.92 -7.97 -20.77
CA ARG A 499 25.98 -6.73 -21.56
C ARG A 499 26.05 -7.02 -23.05
N ALA A 500 26.89 -7.97 -23.44
CA ALA A 500 27.03 -8.41 -24.82
C ALA A 500 25.72 -8.99 -25.38
N ASP A 501 25.05 -9.86 -24.63
CA ASP A 501 23.77 -10.44 -25.01
C ASP A 501 22.69 -9.36 -25.20
N ARG A 502 22.58 -8.43 -24.24
CA ARG A 502 21.66 -7.28 -24.36
C ARG A 502 21.98 -6.38 -25.56
N PHE A 503 23.25 -6.23 -25.92
CA PHE A 503 23.62 -5.49 -27.13
C PHE A 503 23.16 -6.20 -28.40
N LEU A 504 23.30 -7.53 -28.48
CA LEU A 504 22.76 -8.32 -29.59
C LEU A 504 21.24 -8.19 -29.69
N VAL A 505 20.52 -8.15 -28.57
CA VAL A 505 19.08 -7.88 -28.57
C VAL A 505 18.78 -6.47 -29.07
N VAL A 506 19.46 -5.45 -28.54
CA VAL A 506 19.29 -4.05 -28.96
C VAL A 506 19.50 -3.86 -30.47
N ALA A 507 20.47 -4.56 -31.06
CA ALA A 507 20.78 -4.50 -32.48
C ALA A 507 19.62 -4.97 -33.38
N ARG A 508 18.66 -5.74 -32.85
CA ARG A 508 17.49 -6.25 -33.58
C ARG A 508 16.28 -5.32 -33.55
N HIS A 509 16.31 -4.26 -32.74
CA HIS A 509 15.15 -3.37 -32.56
C HIS A 509 15.38 -1.96 -33.10
N GLY A 510 14.34 -1.40 -33.71
CA GLY A 510 14.35 -0.01 -34.20
C GLY A 510 14.33 1.06 -33.09
N THR A 511 14.11 0.70 -31.82
CA THR A 511 14.21 1.63 -30.68
C THR A 511 14.75 0.94 -29.42
N MET A 512 15.44 1.71 -28.58
CA MET A 512 15.91 1.23 -27.27
C MET A 512 14.75 0.86 -26.32
N THR A 513 13.60 1.51 -26.47
CA THR A 513 12.40 1.24 -25.67
C THR A 513 11.84 -0.15 -25.99
N ALA A 514 11.77 -0.53 -27.28
CA ALA A 514 11.32 -1.86 -27.66
C ALA A 514 12.25 -2.95 -27.13
N ALA A 515 13.57 -2.75 -27.25
CA ALA A 515 14.57 -3.67 -26.70
C ALA A 515 14.48 -3.80 -25.17
N ALA A 516 14.24 -2.69 -24.45
CA ALA A 516 14.09 -2.71 -22.99
C ALA A 516 12.85 -3.50 -22.55
N THR A 517 11.74 -3.39 -23.30
CA THR A 517 10.53 -4.16 -23.05
C THR A 517 10.74 -5.66 -23.25
N GLU A 518 11.42 -6.09 -24.32
CA GLU A 518 11.75 -7.50 -24.56
C GLU A 518 12.65 -8.06 -23.44
N LEU A 519 13.65 -7.28 -23.03
CA LEU A 519 14.62 -7.68 -22.01
C LEU A 519 14.07 -7.62 -20.57
N GLY A 520 12.87 -7.09 -20.34
CA GLY A 520 12.29 -6.92 -19.00
C GLY A 520 13.09 -5.96 -18.10
N VAL A 521 13.83 -5.02 -18.67
CA VAL A 521 14.66 -4.05 -17.93
C VAL A 521 14.21 -2.62 -18.16
N THR A 522 14.54 -1.71 -17.23
CA THR A 522 14.23 -0.29 -17.44
C THR A 522 15.13 0.30 -18.53
N LEU A 523 14.60 1.28 -19.28
CA LEU A 523 15.34 2.00 -20.32
C LEU A 523 16.63 2.64 -19.79
N SER A 524 16.62 3.13 -18.54
CA SER A 524 17.79 3.73 -17.89
C SER A 524 18.91 2.70 -17.68
N ILE A 525 18.56 1.49 -17.21
CA ILE A 525 19.52 0.39 -17.04
C ILE A 525 20.11 0.02 -18.40
N LEU A 526 19.26 -0.20 -19.42
CA LEU A 526 19.72 -0.61 -20.75
C LEU A 526 20.63 0.46 -21.40
N ALA A 527 20.26 1.74 -21.30
CA ALA A 527 21.06 2.84 -21.82
C ALA A 527 22.44 2.94 -21.14
N ASN A 528 22.51 2.69 -19.82
CA ASN A 528 23.78 2.64 -19.10
C ASN A 528 24.65 1.46 -19.54
N GLN A 529 24.04 0.28 -19.77
CA GLN A 529 24.76 -0.89 -20.26
C GLN A 529 25.31 -0.68 -21.67
N MET A 530 24.54 -0.07 -22.58
CA MET A 530 24.98 0.26 -23.95
C MET A 530 26.11 1.28 -23.97
N ARG A 531 26.06 2.27 -23.07
CA ARG A 531 27.16 3.22 -22.90
C ARG A 531 28.42 2.51 -22.40
N ARG A 532 28.26 1.60 -21.44
CA ARG A 532 29.40 0.89 -20.83
C ARG A 532 30.11 -0.01 -21.83
N ILE A 533 29.37 -0.86 -22.56
CA ILE A 533 29.96 -1.72 -23.60
C ILE A 533 30.59 -0.90 -24.73
N GLY A 534 30.03 0.28 -25.06
CA GLY A 534 30.65 1.20 -26.02
C GLY A 534 31.98 1.76 -25.52
N VAL A 535 32.05 2.17 -24.25
CA VAL A 535 33.33 2.61 -23.65
C VAL A 535 34.36 1.48 -23.68
N ASP A 536 33.97 0.26 -23.34
CA ASP A 536 34.85 -0.91 -23.36
C ASP A 536 35.31 -1.25 -24.81
N ALA A 537 34.44 -1.06 -25.81
CA ALA A 537 34.75 -1.27 -27.23
C ALA A 537 35.65 -0.18 -27.85
N GLY A 538 35.69 1.02 -27.24
CA GLY A 538 36.44 2.19 -27.72
C GLY A 538 35.59 3.27 -28.40
N GLY A 539 34.26 3.20 -28.34
CA GLY A 539 33.37 4.19 -28.94
C GLY A 539 31.88 3.82 -28.90
N PRO A 540 30.97 4.75 -29.27
CA PRO A 540 29.54 4.46 -29.32
C PRO A 540 29.22 3.36 -30.34
N LEU A 541 28.39 2.38 -29.95
CA LEU A 541 28.00 1.25 -30.81
C LEU A 541 26.70 1.49 -31.59
N ILE A 542 25.93 2.50 -31.19
CA ILE A 542 24.59 2.77 -31.74
C ILE A 542 24.41 4.25 -32.07
N HIS A 543 23.74 4.52 -33.18
CA HIS A 543 23.10 5.79 -33.48
C HIS A 543 21.70 5.79 -32.86
N ARG A 544 21.40 6.81 -32.04
CA ARG A 544 20.11 6.92 -31.37
C ARG A 544 19.00 7.12 -32.41
N ALA A 545 17.87 6.45 -32.20
CA ALA A 545 16.66 6.74 -32.94
C ALA A 545 16.25 8.21 -32.74
N PHE A 546 15.88 8.89 -33.82
CA PHE A 546 15.25 10.21 -33.79
C PHE A 546 14.06 10.21 -34.74
N ARG A 547 13.22 11.25 -34.68
CA ARG A 547 11.92 11.29 -35.36
C ARG A 547 12.03 10.91 -36.85
N GLY A 548 11.47 9.74 -37.21
CA GLY A 548 11.46 9.22 -38.59
C GLY A 548 12.66 8.32 -38.96
N GLN A 549 13.64 8.12 -38.08
CA GLN A 549 14.78 7.22 -38.30
C GLN A 549 14.92 6.22 -37.14
N PRO A 550 14.92 4.89 -37.43
CA PRO A 550 15.13 3.87 -36.42
C PRO A 550 16.58 3.89 -35.89
N LEU A 551 16.78 3.26 -34.75
CA LEU A 551 18.11 2.96 -34.21
C LEU A 551 18.93 2.19 -35.25
N ALA A 552 20.18 2.60 -35.44
CA ALA A 552 21.12 1.94 -36.35
C ALA A 552 22.45 1.68 -35.63
N LEU A 553 23.20 0.66 -36.05
CA LEU A 553 24.54 0.39 -35.52
C LEU A 553 25.57 1.36 -36.13
N THR A 554 26.58 1.75 -35.36
CA THR A 554 27.77 2.42 -35.90
C THR A 554 28.65 1.40 -36.65
N ALA A 555 29.67 1.84 -37.39
CA ALA A 555 30.65 0.93 -37.99
C ALA A 555 31.29 0.01 -36.93
N LEU A 556 31.70 0.59 -35.79
CA LEU A 556 32.19 -0.16 -34.63
C LEU A 556 31.12 -1.09 -34.06
N GLY A 557 29.86 -0.64 -33.98
CA GLY A 557 28.74 -1.46 -33.53
C GLY A 557 28.48 -2.68 -34.42
N ALA A 558 28.62 -2.53 -35.74
CA ALA A 558 28.48 -3.64 -36.69
C ALA A 558 29.58 -4.68 -36.54
N ASP A 559 30.82 -4.25 -36.30
CA ASP A 559 31.95 -5.16 -36.06
C ASP A 559 31.81 -5.89 -34.73
N VAL A 560 31.45 -5.17 -33.66
CA VAL A 560 31.15 -5.77 -32.35
C VAL A 560 30.00 -6.77 -32.46
N HIS A 561 28.92 -6.44 -33.19
CA HIS A 561 27.79 -7.32 -33.40
C HIS A 561 28.22 -8.61 -34.11
N ARG A 562 28.98 -8.49 -35.21
CA ARG A 562 29.49 -9.63 -35.99
C ARG A 562 30.34 -10.58 -35.16
N GLU A 563 31.28 -10.05 -34.38
CA GLU A 563 32.17 -10.86 -33.55
C GLU A 563 31.44 -11.49 -32.37
N LEU A 564 30.53 -10.77 -31.71
CA LEU A 564 29.71 -11.31 -30.63
C LEU A 564 28.75 -12.39 -31.11
N SER A 565 28.08 -12.21 -32.26
CA SER A 565 27.21 -13.23 -32.84
C SER A 565 27.97 -14.54 -33.06
N ARG A 566 29.16 -14.47 -33.67
CA ARG A 566 30.01 -15.66 -33.89
C ARG A 566 30.44 -16.32 -32.58
N ALA A 567 30.90 -15.52 -31.61
CA ALA A 567 31.38 -16.04 -30.33
C ALA A 567 30.28 -16.72 -29.50
N PHE A 568 29.05 -16.19 -29.56
CA PHE A 568 27.92 -16.73 -28.80
C PHE A 568 27.24 -17.90 -29.52
N GLU A 569 27.20 -17.92 -30.86
CA GLU A 569 26.74 -19.08 -31.65
C GLU A 569 27.63 -20.31 -31.47
N PHE A 570 28.96 -20.13 -31.46
CA PHE A 570 29.92 -21.22 -31.25
C PHE A 570 29.75 -21.84 -29.84
N SER A 571 29.51 -21.02 -28.82
CA SER A 571 29.27 -21.48 -27.45
C SER A 571 27.95 -22.27 -27.28
N GLU A 572 26.90 -21.92 -28.02
CA GLU A 572 25.60 -22.64 -28.01
C GLU A 572 25.70 -24.01 -28.71
N ALA A 573 26.55 -24.13 -29.74
CA ALA A 573 26.83 -25.40 -30.41
C ALA A 573 27.68 -26.33 -29.53
N GLU A 574 28.74 -25.81 -28.91
CA GLU A 574 29.62 -26.57 -28.00
C GLU A 574 28.89 -27.03 -26.72
N GLY A 575 27.97 -26.21 -26.20
CA GLY A 575 27.11 -26.56 -25.07
C GLY A 575 26.04 -27.62 -25.40
N ARG A 576 25.55 -27.67 -26.64
CA ARG A 576 24.64 -28.75 -27.09
C ARG A 576 25.37 -30.07 -27.32
N ALA A 577 26.60 -30.02 -27.84
CA ALA A 577 27.43 -31.21 -28.03
C ALA A 577 27.77 -31.88 -26.69
N ARG A 578 28.20 -31.12 -25.66
CA ARG A 578 28.48 -31.69 -24.32
C ARG A 578 27.25 -32.32 -23.65
N ARG A 579 26.05 -31.74 -23.80
CA ARG A 579 24.82 -32.31 -23.23
C ARG A 579 24.38 -33.61 -23.93
N ALA A 580 24.73 -33.77 -25.21
CA ALA A 580 24.47 -35.00 -25.94
C ALA A 580 25.44 -36.13 -25.53
N GLU A 581 26.70 -35.81 -25.24
CA GLU A 581 27.69 -36.78 -24.70
C GLU A 581 27.40 -37.18 -23.26
N GLU A 582 26.84 -36.30 -22.42
CA GLU A 582 26.41 -36.65 -21.05
C GLU A 582 25.10 -37.44 -20.98
N SER A 583 24.38 -37.58 -22.10
CA SER A 583 23.12 -38.34 -22.21
C SER A 583 23.29 -39.71 -22.89
N GLN A 584 24.53 -40.10 -23.23
CA GLN A 584 24.94 -41.45 -23.65
C GLN A 584 25.76 -42.10 -22.55
#